data_AF-A0A5B0K397-F1
#
_entry.id   AF-A0A5B0K397-F1
#
_cell.length_a   1.000
_cell.length_b   1.000
_cell.length_c   1.000
_cell.angle_alpha   90.00
_cell.angle_beta   90.00
_cell.angle_gamma   90.00
#
_symmetry.space_group_name_H-M   'P 1'
#
loop_
_entity.id
_entity.type
_entity.pdbx_description
1 polymer ?
#
loop_
_entity_poly.entity_id
_entity_poly.type
_entity_poly.pdbx_seq_one_letter_code
_entity_poly.pdbx_strand_id
1 'polypeptide(L)'
;MADLNERIETLEKTLADLSLDLQASRIAITVLTDVINKMSGDPGYVASLYEEENSSAPLVKFNHPEQDGYEEKLTDKVLALIAKTQ
;
A
#
# COMPACT_ATOMS: atom_id res chain seq x y z
N MET A 1 -2.43 16.53 33.03
CA MET A 1 -3.62 16.72 32.18
C MET A 1 -3.28 17.49 30.91
N ALA A 2 -2.63 18.66 30.96
CA ALA A 2 -2.20 19.41 29.77
C ALA A 2 -1.28 18.61 28.83
N ASP A 3 -0.23 17.97 29.37
CA ASP A 3 0.70 17.12 28.61
C ASP A 3 0.04 15.94 27.89
N LEU A 4 -0.99 15.34 28.50
CA LEU A 4 -1.74 14.25 27.88
C LEU A 4 -2.59 14.75 26.71
N ASN A 5 -3.23 15.91 26.86
CA ASN A 5 -4.05 16.50 25.81
C ASN A 5 -3.21 16.95 24.61
N GLU A 6 -2.03 17.54 24.84
CA GLU A 6 -1.08 17.90 23.77
C GLU A 6 -0.58 16.67 23.01
N ARG A 7 -0.32 15.56 23.73
CA ARG A 7 0.05 14.29 23.11
C ARG A 7 -1.09 13.68 22.29
N ILE A 8 -2.33 13.80 22.76
CA ILE A 8 -3.51 13.35 22.01
C ILE A 8 -3.67 14.19 20.73
N GLU A 9 -3.60 15.52 20.83
CA GLU A 9 -3.71 16.42 19.68
C GLU A 9 -2.61 16.14 18.64
N THR A 10 -1.38 15.88 19.10
CA THR A 10 -0.27 15.50 18.22
C THR A 10 -0.53 14.16 17.51
N LEU A 11 -1.08 13.17 18.22
CA LEU A 11 -1.43 11.88 17.63
C LEU A 11 -2.58 12.00 16.63
N GLU A 12 -3.61 12.78 16.95
CA GLU A 12 -4.75 13.03 16.04
C GLU A 12 -4.28 13.70 14.76
N LYS A 13 -3.41 14.70 14.86
CA LYS A 13 -2.82 15.35 13.69
C LYS A 13 -1.97 14.38 12.87
N THR A 14 -1.13 13.59 13.52
CA THR A 14 -0.30 12.58 12.83
C THR A 14 -1.17 11.55 12.12
N LEU A 15 -2.26 11.10 12.75
CA LEU A 15 -3.22 10.18 12.13
C LEU A 15 -3.93 10.80 10.93
N ALA A 16 -4.31 12.08 11.02
CA ALA A 16 -4.93 12.80 9.91
C ALA A 16 -3.97 12.92 8.71
N ASP A 17 -2.71 13.28 8.97
CA ASP A 17 -1.67 13.40 7.94
C ASP A 17 -1.38 12.03 7.29
N LEU A 18 -1.21 10.97 8.09
CA LEU A 18 -1.01 9.60 7.58
C LEU A 18 -2.21 9.09 6.76
N SER A 19 -3.44 9.45 7.16
CA SER A 19 -4.66 9.09 6.43
C SER A 19 -4.69 9.78 5.06
N LEU A 20 -4.31 11.07 5.01
CA LEU A 20 -4.23 11.83 3.77
C LEU A 20 -3.15 11.28 2.83
N ASP A 21 -1.97 11.00 3.36
CA ASP A 21 -0.86 10.41 2.60
C ASP A 21 -1.22 9.02 2.06
N LEU A 22 -1.92 8.21 2.85
CA LEU A 22 -2.42 6.91 2.41
C LEU A 22 -3.41 7.09 1.25
N GLN A 23 -4.36 8.02 1.36
CA GLN A 23 -5.33 8.27 0.28
C GLN A 23 -4.64 8.79 -0.99
N ALA A 24 -3.71 9.72 -0.87
CA ALA A 24 -2.92 10.23 -1.99
C ALA A 24 -2.12 9.12 -2.67
N SER A 25 -1.46 8.26 -1.88
CA SER A 25 -0.71 7.11 -2.37
C SER A 25 -1.59 6.12 -3.12
N ARG A 26 -2.79 5.82 -2.60
CA ARG A 26 -3.76 4.95 -3.28
C ARG A 26 -4.12 5.50 -4.66
N ILE A 27 -4.47 6.78 -4.74
CA ILE A 27 -4.83 7.42 -6.01
C ILE A 27 -3.64 7.38 -6.99
N ALA A 28 -2.44 7.71 -6.53
CA ALA A 28 -1.24 7.70 -7.36
C ALA A 28 -0.95 6.29 -7.91
N ILE A 29 -1.00 5.26 -7.05
CA ILE A 29 -0.77 3.86 -7.43
C ILE A 29 -1.83 3.41 -8.45
N THR A 30 -3.11 3.69 -8.20
CA THR A 30 -4.19 3.33 -9.13
C THR A 30 -4.00 3.98 -10.50
N VAL A 31 -3.73 5.29 -10.55
CA VAL A 31 -3.52 6.01 -11.82
C VAL A 31 -2.30 5.45 -12.57
N LEU A 32 -1.19 5.22 -11.88
CA LEU A 32 0.02 4.66 -12.49
C LEU A 32 -0.22 3.24 -13.01
N THR A 33 -0.90 2.41 -12.22
CA THR A 33 -1.27 1.04 -12.61
C THR A 33 -2.13 1.04 -13.86
N ASP A 34 -3.14 1.90 -13.93
CA ASP A 34 -4.01 2.05 -15.10
C ASP A 34 -3.24 2.50 -16.34
N VAL A 35 -2.29 3.43 -16.19
CA VAL A 35 -1.43 3.89 -17.29
C VAL A 35 -0.56 2.74 -17.79
N ILE A 36 0.09 1.99 -16.90
CA ILE A 36 0.97 0.88 -17.26
C ILE A 36 0.17 -0.24 -17.94
N ASN A 37 -0.98 -0.62 -17.39
CA ASN A 37 -1.87 -1.61 -17.98
C ASN A 37 -2.40 -1.19 -19.36
N LYS A 38 -2.67 0.10 -19.57
CA LYS A 38 -3.04 0.63 -20.90
C LYS A 38 -1.87 0.58 -21.88
N MET A 39 -0.66 0.87 -21.42
CA MET A 39 0.56 0.81 -22.24
C MET A 39 0.94 -0.63 -22.62
N SER A 40 0.72 -1.60 -21.73
CA SER A 40 0.96 -3.02 -22.01
C SER A 40 -0.12 -3.63 -22.90
N GLY A 41 -1.31 -3.02 -22.98
CA GLY A 41 -2.47 -3.60 -23.65
C GLY A 41 -3.13 -4.74 -22.87
N ASP A 42 -2.68 -4.99 -21.65
CA ASP A 42 -3.19 -6.02 -20.75
C ASP A 42 -3.64 -5.39 -19.41
N PRO A 43 -4.96 -5.35 -19.13
CA PRO A 43 -5.53 -4.82 -17.90
C PRO A 43 -5.07 -5.49 -16.59
N GLY A 44 -4.42 -6.65 -16.66
CA GLY A 44 -3.91 -7.39 -15.49
C GLY A 44 -2.39 -7.35 -15.35
N TYR A 45 -1.68 -6.71 -16.27
CA TYR A 45 -0.24 -6.86 -16.43
C TYR A 45 0.56 -6.58 -15.15
N VAL A 46 0.28 -5.44 -14.48
CA VAL A 46 0.99 -5.06 -13.25
C VAL A 46 0.73 -6.03 -12.10
N ALA A 47 -0.51 -6.54 -11.97
CA ALA A 47 -0.85 -7.50 -10.92
C ALA A 47 -0.15 -8.84 -11.15
N SER A 48 -0.12 -9.33 -12.39
CA SER A 48 0.57 -10.59 -12.73
C SER A 48 2.08 -10.50 -12.51
N LEU A 49 2.72 -9.37 -12.86
CA LEU A 49 4.13 -9.14 -12.58
C LEU A 49 4.42 -9.14 -11.07
N TYR A 50 3.56 -8.48 -10.28
CA TYR A 50 3.72 -8.47 -8.83
C TYR A 50 3.61 -9.88 -8.24
N GLU A 51 2.65 -10.69 -8.68
CA GLU A 51 2.52 -12.09 -8.25
C GLU A 51 3.73 -12.94 -8.65
N GLU A 52 4.25 -12.75 -9.86
CA GLU A 52 5.44 -13.46 -10.37
C GLU A 52 6.69 -13.10 -9.56
N GLU A 53 6.92 -11.80 -9.32
CA GLU A 53 8.10 -11.35 -8.57
C GLU A 53 7.99 -11.74 -7.09
N ASN A 54 6.81 -11.60 -6.47
CA ASN A 54 6.56 -11.99 -5.08
C ASN A 54 6.71 -13.50 -4.86
N SER A 55 6.33 -14.31 -5.85
CA SER A 55 6.53 -15.77 -5.81
C SER A 55 7.99 -16.17 -6.00
N SER A 56 8.80 -15.32 -6.64
CA SER A 56 10.19 -15.59 -6.99
C SER A 56 11.17 -15.13 -5.92
N ALA A 57 10.89 -14.02 -5.23
CA ALA A 57 11.64 -13.53 -4.07
C ALA A 57 10.81 -12.49 -3.30
N PRO A 58 11.05 -12.30 -1.98
CA PRO A 58 10.39 -11.23 -1.24
C PRO A 58 10.79 -9.88 -1.83
N LEU A 59 9.81 -9.16 -2.39
CA LEU A 59 10.00 -7.86 -3.05
C LEU A 59 10.52 -6.78 -2.10
N VAL A 60 10.31 -6.97 -0.79
CA VAL A 60 10.75 -6.06 0.26
C VAL A 60 11.29 -6.86 1.44
N LYS A 61 12.53 -6.60 1.86
CA LYS A 61 13.03 -7.09 3.15
C LYS A 61 12.35 -6.31 4.26
N PHE A 62 11.34 -6.90 4.88
CA PHE A 62 10.67 -6.30 6.04
C PHE A 62 11.60 -6.33 7.25
N ASN A 63 12.23 -5.20 7.57
CA ASN A 63 12.94 -5.00 8.83
C ASN A 63 11.96 -4.58 9.95
N HIS A 64 10.86 -5.29 10.14
CA HIS A 64 9.92 -5.04 11.23
C HIS A 64 9.73 -6.30 12.07
N PRO A 65 9.60 -6.19 13.41
CA PRO A 65 9.35 -7.34 14.28
C PRO A 65 8.04 -7.99 13.83
N GLU A 66 8.16 -9.14 13.19
CA GLU A 66 7.12 -9.81 12.43
C GLU A 66 5.98 -10.21 13.37
N GLN A 67 4.82 -9.53 13.24
CA GLN A 67 3.58 -10.12 13.69
C GLN A 67 3.20 -11.18 12.66
N ASP A 68 2.98 -12.42 13.12
CA ASP A 68 2.54 -13.52 12.26
C ASP A 68 1.39 -13.09 11.33
N GLY A 69 1.56 -13.33 10.03
CA GLY A 69 0.57 -12.99 8.99
C GLY A 69 0.53 -11.52 8.55
N TYR A 70 1.47 -10.67 9.00
CA TYR A 70 1.55 -9.28 8.52
C TYR A 70 1.93 -9.19 7.03
N GLU A 71 2.85 -10.05 6.57
CA GLU A 71 3.30 -10.09 5.18
C GLU A 71 2.19 -10.50 4.21
N GLU A 72 1.37 -11.48 4.59
CA GLU A 72 0.19 -11.91 3.82
C GLU A 72 -0.83 -10.78 3.69
N LYS A 73 -1.18 -10.13 4.81
CA LYS A 73 -2.10 -8.98 4.83
C LYS A 73 -1.59 -7.79 4.01
N LEU A 74 -0.27 -7.61 3.98
CA LEU A 74 0.34 -6.54 3.20
C LEU A 74 0.33 -6.88 1.70
N THR A 75 0.63 -8.13 1.35
CA THR A 75 0.50 -8.65 -0.01
C THR A 75 -0.92 -8.45 -0.53
N ASP A 76 -1.94 -8.84 0.25
CA ASP A 76 -3.35 -8.62 -0.08
C ASP A 76 -3.68 -7.14 -0.29
N LYS A 77 -3.13 -6.27 0.56
CA LYS A 77 -3.33 -4.82 0.42
C LYS A 77 -2.67 -4.27 -0.83
N VAL A 78 -1.48 -4.72 -1.20
CA VAL A 78 -0.79 -4.27 -2.41
C VAL A 78 -1.55 -4.76 -3.65
N LEU A 79 -1.92 -6.04 -3.68
CA LEU A 79 -2.76 -6.61 -4.72
C LEU A 79 -4.06 -5.83 -4.87
N ALA A 80 -4.75 -5.49 -3.80
CA ALA A 80 -5.98 -4.69 -3.87
C ALA A 80 -5.80 -3.27 -4.46
N LEU A 81 -4.59 -2.74 -4.48
CA LEU A 81 -4.29 -1.41 -5.06
C LEU A 81 -3.93 -1.46 -6.54
N ILE A 82 -3.32 -2.56 -6.97
CA ILE A 82 -2.83 -2.75 -8.36
C ILE A 82 -3.72 -3.70 -9.18
N ALA A 83 -4.56 -4.49 -8.50
CA ALA A 83 -5.58 -5.29 -9.13
C ALA A 83 -6.63 -4.35 -9.73
N LYS A 84 -7.07 -4.73 -10.91
CA LYS A 84 -8.05 -4.04 -11.74
C LYS A 84 -9.15 -3.34 -10.91
N THR A 85 -9.07 -2.01 -10.81
CA THR A 85 -10.23 -1.21 -10.45
C THR A 85 -11.23 -1.32 -11.59
N GLN A 86 -12.42 -1.86 -11.32
CA GLN A 86 -13.50 -1.99 -12.30
C GLN A 86 -13.86 -0.65 -12.95
#